data_AF-A0A8S4HBK1-F1
#
_entry.id   AF-A0A8S4HBK1-F1
#
_cell.length_a   1.000
_cell.length_b   1.000
_cell.length_c   1.000
_cell.angle_alpha   90.00
_cell.angle_beta   90.00
_cell.angle_gamma   90.00
#
_symmetry.space_group_name_H-M   'P 1'
#
loop_
_entity.id
_entity.type
_entity.pdbx_description
1 polymer ?
#
loop_
_entity_poly.entity_id
_entity_poly.type
_entity_poly.pdbx_seq_one_letter_code
_entity_poly.pdbx_strand_id
1 'polypeptide(L)'
;MTTRDKDFSADNIKKEYKFIEDSNFYKIYDEFNWPCSHSKYNDNYESCPFVSSDKWTIFDEVNILLEEVYSNLYRVYATNGGNNNDYFENNHEEVNEMGCTYLKYWLYDKILKSDFDDSKIEKLFQGLNNYVQKEVRAKPNKPCTFYSLKKDEIKKMIKLYALNIILHTSDQILDTYNVNECKYMDYFEEALIEFMNSINNCSINPSSNNYCSEFEEFLNVCKD
;
A
#
# COMPACT_ATOMS: atom_id res chain seq x y z
N MET A 1 -6.37 -14.71 -27.83
CA MET A 1 -5.33 -15.05 -26.84
C MET A 1 -5.80 -14.52 -25.50
N THR A 2 -6.04 -15.38 -24.52
CA THR A 2 -6.26 -14.96 -23.13
C THR A 2 -4.91 -14.53 -22.59
N THR A 3 -4.58 -13.25 -22.66
CA THR A 3 -3.46 -12.68 -21.91
C THR A 3 -3.79 -12.88 -20.44
N ARG A 4 -2.98 -13.69 -19.74
CA ARG A 4 -3.07 -13.80 -18.29
C ARG A 4 -2.78 -12.40 -17.74
N ASP A 5 -3.68 -11.87 -16.92
CA ASP A 5 -3.45 -10.60 -16.21
C ASP A 5 -2.05 -10.62 -15.59
N LYS A 6 -1.30 -9.54 -15.77
CA LYS A 6 0.05 -9.45 -15.20
C LYS A 6 0.00 -9.39 -13.68
N ASP A 7 1.07 -9.85 -13.06
CA ASP A 7 1.23 -9.83 -11.62
C ASP A 7 1.83 -8.48 -11.18
N PHE A 8 1.00 -7.61 -10.63
CA PHE A 8 1.41 -6.28 -10.16
C PHE A 8 1.90 -6.29 -8.70
N SER A 9 2.25 -7.45 -8.12
CA SER A 9 2.86 -7.54 -6.80
C SER A 9 4.24 -6.87 -6.75
N ALA A 10 4.64 -6.40 -5.56
CA ALA A 10 5.91 -5.70 -5.39
C ALA A 10 7.11 -6.56 -5.81
N ASP A 11 7.07 -7.85 -5.47
CA ASP A 11 8.13 -8.81 -5.80
C ASP A 11 8.28 -9.00 -7.31
N ASN A 12 7.16 -8.99 -8.04
CA ASN A 12 7.17 -9.16 -9.48
C ASN A 12 7.57 -7.86 -10.19
N ILE A 13 7.07 -6.72 -9.73
CA ILE A 13 7.50 -5.40 -10.19
C ILE A 13 9.01 -5.22 -10.00
N LYS A 14 9.57 -5.56 -8.83
CA LYS A 14 11.02 -5.55 -8.59
C LYS A 14 11.80 -6.44 -9.58
N LYS A 15 11.31 -7.65 -9.87
CA LYS A 15 11.99 -8.58 -10.81
C LYS A 15 12.07 -8.00 -12.22
N GLU A 16 10.99 -7.35 -12.66
CA GLU A 16 10.95 -6.74 -13.97
C GLU A 16 11.78 -5.44 -13.98
N TYR A 17 11.49 -4.53 -13.06
CA TYR A 17 12.06 -3.19 -12.91
C TYR A 17 13.14 -3.19 -11.82
N LYS A 18 14.32 -3.74 -12.13
CA LYS A 18 15.40 -3.90 -11.15
C LYS A 18 15.81 -2.61 -10.42
N PHE A 19 15.69 -1.44 -11.07
CA PHE A 19 16.02 -0.15 -10.45
C PHE A 19 15.15 0.17 -9.22
N ILE A 20 13.98 -0.48 -9.08
CA ILE A 20 13.10 -0.33 -7.92
C ILE A 20 13.72 -0.94 -6.66
N GLU A 21 14.62 -1.93 -6.78
CA GLU A 21 15.23 -2.58 -5.62
C GLU A 21 15.95 -1.61 -4.68
N ASP A 22 16.60 -0.59 -5.23
CA ASP A 22 17.37 0.40 -4.47
C ASP A 22 16.54 1.63 -4.09
N SER A 23 15.26 1.70 -4.47
CA SER A 23 14.41 2.87 -4.25
C SER A 23 13.91 2.99 -2.83
N ASN A 24 13.51 4.20 -2.44
CA ASN A 24 12.90 4.44 -1.13
C ASN A 24 11.61 3.63 -0.97
N PHE A 25 10.82 3.51 -2.05
CA PHE A 25 9.63 2.66 -2.08
C PHE A 25 9.95 1.23 -1.63
N TYR A 26 10.93 0.56 -2.24
CA TYR A 26 11.16 -0.85 -1.93
C TYR A 26 11.73 -1.04 -0.53
N LYS A 27 12.55 -0.11 -0.04
CA LYS A 27 13.04 -0.10 1.35
C LYS A 27 11.88 0.01 2.35
N ILE A 28 10.94 0.95 2.11
CA ILE A 28 9.75 1.11 2.96
C ILE A 28 8.81 -0.10 2.84
N TYR A 29 8.62 -0.64 1.64
CA TYR A 29 7.79 -1.83 1.43
C TYR A 29 8.38 -3.05 2.16
N ASP A 30 9.70 -3.25 2.10
CA ASP A 30 10.36 -4.36 2.80
C ASP A 30 10.25 -4.21 4.32
N GLU A 31 10.35 -2.97 4.81
CA GLU A 31 10.15 -2.61 6.21
C GLU A 31 8.80 -3.10 6.76
N PHE A 32 7.74 -3.02 5.95
CA PHE A 32 6.40 -3.50 6.30
C PHE A 32 6.28 -5.02 6.45
N ASN A 33 7.23 -5.81 5.95
CA ASN A 33 7.23 -7.26 6.10
C ASN A 33 7.85 -7.74 7.42
N TRP A 34 8.48 -6.85 8.18
CA TRP A 34 9.04 -7.20 9.49
C TRP A 34 7.96 -7.16 10.58
N PRO A 35 7.91 -8.17 11.47
CA PRO A 35 6.93 -8.18 12.57
C PRO A 35 7.23 -7.07 13.56
N CYS A 36 6.21 -6.52 14.22
CA CYS A 36 6.35 -5.44 15.22
C CYS A 36 7.30 -5.78 16.38
N SER A 37 7.51 -7.07 16.66
CA SER A 37 8.41 -7.59 17.70
C SER A 37 9.84 -7.80 17.22
N HIS A 38 10.16 -7.36 16.00
CA HIS A 38 11.49 -7.58 15.43
C HIS A 38 12.57 -6.89 16.26
N SER A 39 13.66 -7.61 16.52
CA SER A 39 14.77 -7.16 17.39
C SER A 39 15.47 -5.86 16.97
N LYS A 40 15.18 -5.36 15.76
CA LYS A 40 15.73 -4.09 15.27
C LYS A 40 15.00 -2.87 15.85
N TYR A 41 13.77 -3.03 16.32
CA TYR A 41 13.01 -1.93 16.91
C TYR A 41 13.32 -1.79 18.39
N ASN A 42 13.75 -0.59 18.79
CA ASN A 42 13.92 -0.21 20.19
C ASN A 42 12.71 0.63 20.67
N ASP A 43 11.51 0.25 20.25
CA ASP A 43 10.27 0.98 20.51
C ASP A 43 9.48 0.45 21.71
N ASN A 44 10.06 -0.48 22.49
CA ASN A 44 9.39 -1.18 23.59
C ASN A 44 8.05 -1.82 23.18
N TYR A 45 7.95 -2.34 21.96
CA TYR A 45 6.73 -2.94 21.38
C TYR A 45 5.58 -1.94 21.19
N GLU A 46 5.85 -0.64 21.11
CA GLU A 46 4.81 0.36 20.86
C GLU A 46 4.13 0.20 19.49
N SER A 47 4.85 -0.31 18.49
CA SER A 47 4.29 -0.66 17.19
C SER A 47 3.50 -1.96 17.18
N CYS A 48 3.44 -2.71 18.29
CA CYS A 48 2.60 -3.88 18.41
C CYS A 48 1.19 -3.53 18.93
N PRO A 49 0.14 -4.23 18.48
CA PRO A 49 -1.20 -4.04 19.02
C PRO A 49 -1.25 -4.42 20.52
N PHE A 50 -1.84 -3.55 21.33
CA PHE A 50 -1.97 -3.75 22.80
C PHE A 50 -3.04 -4.78 23.17
N VAL A 51 -4.02 -5.01 22.30
CA VAL A 51 -5.15 -5.90 22.52
C VAL A 51 -4.99 -7.11 21.61
N SER A 52 -5.25 -8.32 22.15
CA SER A 52 -5.26 -9.55 21.34
C SER A 52 -6.29 -9.41 20.21
N SER A 53 -5.82 -9.54 18.96
CA SER A 53 -6.64 -9.39 17.76
C SER A 53 -7.48 -10.63 17.44
N ASP A 54 -7.26 -11.75 18.15
CA ASP A 54 -7.93 -13.05 17.96
C ASP A 54 -9.47 -12.97 18.04
N LYS A 55 -10.01 -11.79 18.35
CA LYS A 55 -11.44 -11.50 18.50
C LYS A 55 -11.95 -10.38 17.61
N TRP A 56 -11.12 -9.82 16.73
CA TRP A 56 -11.53 -8.73 15.84
C TRP A 56 -12.47 -9.25 14.74
N THR A 57 -12.17 -10.43 14.20
CA THR A 57 -13.02 -11.10 13.22
C THR A 57 -13.08 -12.61 13.48
N ILE A 58 -13.97 -13.29 12.77
CA ILE A 58 -14.09 -14.76 12.80
C ILE A 58 -13.01 -15.49 11.98
N PHE A 59 -12.18 -14.76 11.24
CA PHE A 59 -11.18 -15.32 10.34
C PHE A 59 -9.78 -15.04 10.91
N ASP A 60 -9.07 -16.08 11.32
CA ASP A 60 -7.74 -15.96 11.94
C ASP A 60 -6.75 -15.29 10.98
N GLU A 61 -6.78 -15.64 9.70
CA GLU A 61 -5.93 -15.02 8.67
C GLU A 61 -6.23 -13.53 8.45
N VAL A 62 -7.47 -13.09 8.67
CA VAL A 62 -7.83 -11.67 8.61
C VAL A 62 -7.33 -10.96 9.86
N ASN A 63 -7.44 -11.58 11.04
CA ASN A 63 -6.93 -11.03 12.28
C ASN A 63 -5.40 -10.82 12.22
N ILE A 64 -4.65 -11.81 11.72
CA ILE A 64 -3.20 -11.70 11.50
C ILE A 64 -2.88 -10.49 10.61
N LEU A 65 -3.55 -10.36 9.46
CA LEU A 65 -3.30 -9.23 8.56
C LEU A 65 -3.67 -7.87 9.20
N LEU A 66 -4.72 -7.83 10.04
CA LEU A 66 -5.07 -6.61 10.77
C LEU A 66 -4.00 -6.19 11.79
N GLU A 67 -3.34 -7.14 12.47
CA GLU A 67 -2.22 -6.85 13.37
C GLU A 67 -1.02 -6.29 12.60
N GLU A 68 -0.71 -6.87 11.45
CA GLU A 68 0.37 -6.37 10.58
C GLU A 68 0.05 -4.95 10.09
N VAL A 69 -1.19 -4.69 9.65
CA VAL A 69 -1.60 -3.33 9.24
C VAL A 69 -1.56 -2.37 10.43
N TYR A 70 -1.97 -2.77 11.63
CA TYR A 70 -1.84 -1.94 12.83
C TYR A 70 -0.40 -1.51 13.04
N SER A 71 0.53 -2.46 12.99
CA SER A 71 1.94 -2.17 13.22
C SER A 71 2.50 -1.24 12.16
N ASN A 72 2.24 -1.53 10.88
CA ASN A 72 2.72 -0.72 9.77
C ASN A 72 2.14 0.69 9.82
N LEU A 73 0.86 0.82 10.16
CA LEU A 73 0.19 2.11 10.31
C LEU A 73 0.77 2.92 11.47
N TYR A 74 1.03 2.30 12.63
CA TYR A 74 1.69 2.95 13.74
C TYR A 74 3.07 3.49 13.31
N ARG A 75 3.87 2.67 12.63
CA ARG A 75 5.22 3.06 12.20
C ARG A 75 5.19 4.25 11.24
N VAL A 76 4.29 4.24 10.25
CA VAL A 76 4.08 5.38 9.34
C VAL A 76 3.68 6.63 10.12
N TYR A 77 2.72 6.51 11.05
CA TYR A 77 2.24 7.63 11.85
C TYR A 77 3.29 8.23 12.80
N ALA A 78 4.05 7.38 13.48
CA ALA A 78 5.14 7.81 14.34
C ALA A 78 6.20 8.61 13.55
N THR A 79 6.41 8.24 12.28
CA THR A 79 7.35 8.92 11.36
C THR A 79 6.82 10.28 10.95
N ASN A 80 5.54 10.34 10.56
CA ASN A 80 4.84 11.58 10.20
C ASN A 80 4.70 12.57 11.37
N GLY A 81 4.76 12.07 12.61
CA GLY A 81 4.77 12.90 13.81
C GLY A 81 6.09 13.64 14.09
N GLY A 82 7.13 13.42 13.28
CA GLY A 82 8.46 14.02 13.49
C GLY A 82 9.25 13.38 14.65
N ASN A 83 8.81 12.22 15.14
CA ASN A 83 9.61 11.43 16.05
C ASN A 83 10.71 10.77 15.21
N ASN A 84 11.97 11.18 15.40
CA ASN A 84 13.12 10.41 14.92
C ASN A 84 12.97 8.99 15.47
N ASN A 85 12.56 8.07 14.61
CA ASN A 85 12.27 6.70 14.98
C ASN A 85 13.10 5.75 14.10
N ASP A 86 13.36 4.57 14.64
CA ASP A 86 14.26 3.61 14.02
C ASP A 86 13.57 2.80 12.91
N TYR A 87 12.36 3.18 12.45
CA TYR A 87 11.56 2.35 11.54
C TYR A 87 12.03 2.46 10.09
N PHE A 88 12.19 3.69 9.56
CA PHE A 88 12.42 3.88 8.12
C PHE A 88 13.78 4.50 7.79
N GLU A 89 14.75 4.41 8.70
CA GLU A 89 16.11 4.94 8.55
C GLU A 89 16.11 6.36 7.94
N ASN A 90 16.74 6.56 6.77
CA ASN A 90 16.84 7.86 6.11
C ASN A 90 15.64 8.21 5.21
N ASN A 91 14.55 7.43 5.23
CA ASN A 91 13.39 7.61 4.34
C ASN A 91 12.25 8.42 4.98
N HIS A 92 12.53 9.23 6.02
CA HIS A 92 11.50 9.98 6.74
C HIS A 92 10.66 10.90 5.83
N GLU A 93 11.31 11.63 4.91
CA GLU A 93 10.64 12.52 3.96
C GLU A 93 9.71 11.74 3.03
N GLU A 94 10.23 10.67 2.43
CA GLU A 94 9.45 9.76 1.58
C GLU A 94 8.25 9.15 2.34
N VAL A 95 8.40 8.75 3.61
CA VAL A 95 7.28 8.22 4.41
C VAL A 95 6.23 9.29 4.69
N ASN A 96 6.64 10.53 4.92
CA ASN A 96 5.72 11.64 5.13
C ASN A 96 4.85 11.91 3.89
N GLU A 97 5.44 11.80 2.70
CA GLU A 97 4.77 12.04 1.42
C GLU A 97 3.97 10.82 0.94
N MET A 98 4.60 9.65 0.97
CA MET A 98 4.14 8.44 0.29
C MET A 98 3.81 7.27 1.22
N GLY A 99 4.05 7.38 2.52
CA GLY A 99 3.91 6.26 3.47
C GLY A 99 2.51 5.62 3.48
N CYS A 100 1.45 6.43 3.43
CA CYS A 100 0.07 5.91 3.33
C CYS A 100 -0.16 5.18 2.00
N THR A 101 0.34 5.74 0.90
CA THR A 101 0.26 5.16 -0.45
C THR A 101 0.95 3.80 -0.50
N TYR A 102 2.16 3.71 0.05
CA TYR A 102 2.93 2.46 0.09
C TYR A 102 2.29 1.42 1.00
N LEU A 103 1.72 1.84 2.14
CA LEU A 103 1.00 0.94 3.03
C LEU A 103 -0.26 0.36 2.37
N LYS A 104 -1.01 1.17 1.63
CA LYS A 104 -2.17 0.70 0.86
C LYS A 104 -1.78 -0.31 -0.22
N TYR A 105 -0.73 0.00 -0.99
CA TYR A 105 -0.19 -0.92 -1.98
C TYR A 105 0.26 -2.25 -1.35
N TRP A 106 0.99 -2.20 -0.23
CA TRP A 106 1.40 -3.38 0.53
C TRP A 106 0.21 -4.20 1.01
N LEU A 107 -0.83 -3.56 1.56
CA LEU A 107 -2.05 -4.22 2.01
C LEU A 107 -2.75 -4.95 0.86
N TYR A 108 -2.87 -4.30 -0.30
CA TYR A 108 -3.51 -4.87 -1.48
C TYR A 108 -2.74 -6.05 -2.04
N ASP A 109 -1.41 -5.97 -2.05
CA ASP A 109 -0.55 -7.09 -2.43
C ASP A 109 -0.74 -8.29 -1.48
N LYS A 110 -0.78 -8.06 -0.15
CA LYS A 110 -1.04 -9.11 0.84
C LYS A 110 -2.42 -9.75 0.68
N ILE A 111 -3.47 -8.96 0.45
CA ILE A 111 -4.83 -9.46 0.21
C ILE A 111 -4.86 -10.41 -0.99
N LEU A 112 -4.20 -10.02 -2.10
CA LEU A 112 -4.17 -10.82 -3.32
C LEU A 112 -3.30 -12.07 -3.17
N LYS A 113 -2.15 -11.98 -2.49
CA LYS A 113 -1.26 -13.13 -2.19
C LYS A 113 -1.94 -14.16 -1.30
N SER A 114 -2.74 -13.72 -0.33
CA SER A 114 -3.51 -14.59 0.56
C SER A 114 -4.79 -15.14 -0.08
N ASP A 115 -5.08 -14.77 -1.34
CA ASP A 115 -6.26 -15.14 -2.11
C ASP A 115 -7.59 -14.92 -1.37
N PHE A 116 -7.68 -13.84 -0.59
CA PHE A 116 -8.92 -13.53 0.14
C PHE A 116 -10.08 -13.34 -0.83
N ASP A 117 -11.25 -13.84 -0.46
CA ASP A 117 -12.51 -13.57 -1.15
C ASP A 117 -13.14 -12.26 -0.64
N ASP A 118 -14.21 -11.80 -1.30
CA ASP A 118 -14.89 -10.57 -0.93
C ASP A 118 -15.43 -10.58 0.51
N SER A 119 -15.75 -11.75 1.08
CA SER A 119 -16.24 -11.85 2.46
C SER A 119 -15.13 -11.58 3.46
N LYS A 120 -13.94 -12.16 3.26
CA LYS A 120 -12.77 -11.88 4.10
C LYS A 120 -12.29 -10.44 3.94
N ILE A 121 -12.32 -9.92 2.71
CA ILE A 121 -11.97 -8.51 2.43
C ILE A 121 -12.93 -7.55 3.14
N GLU A 122 -14.24 -7.82 3.11
CA GLU A 122 -15.22 -7.03 3.85
C GLU A 122 -14.91 -7.03 5.36
N LYS A 123 -14.57 -8.20 5.93
CA LYS A 123 -14.18 -8.31 7.34
C LYS A 123 -12.87 -7.59 7.66
N LEU A 124 -11.91 -7.62 6.75
CA LEU A 124 -10.67 -6.87 6.87
C LEU A 124 -10.95 -5.37 6.96
N PHE A 125 -11.73 -4.79 6.03
CA PHE A 125 -12.04 -3.36 6.08
C PHE A 125 -12.91 -2.97 7.27
N GLN A 126 -13.85 -3.83 7.70
CA GLN A 126 -14.58 -3.64 8.95
C GLN A 126 -13.63 -3.60 10.15
N GLY A 127 -12.66 -4.53 10.20
CA GLY A 127 -11.67 -4.59 11.27
C GLY A 127 -10.72 -3.39 11.28
N LEU A 128 -10.30 -2.93 10.10
CA LEU A 128 -9.48 -1.74 9.95
C LEU A 128 -10.17 -0.51 10.54
N ASN A 129 -11.45 -0.31 10.22
CA ASN A 129 -12.21 0.86 10.68
C ASN A 129 -12.63 0.74 12.16
N ASN A 130 -12.94 -0.47 12.63
CA ASN A 130 -13.47 -0.66 13.98
C ASN A 130 -12.41 -0.83 15.06
N TYR A 131 -11.25 -1.39 14.71
CA TYR A 131 -10.19 -1.70 15.67
C TYR A 131 -8.93 -0.91 15.32
N VAL A 132 -8.32 -1.18 14.17
CA VAL A 132 -6.98 -0.64 13.83
C VAL A 132 -6.94 0.89 13.87
N GLN A 133 -7.78 1.55 13.07
CA GLN A 133 -7.81 3.02 13.01
C GLN A 133 -8.24 3.65 14.33
N LYS A 134 -8.98 2.96 15.20
CA LYS A 134 -9.39 3.53 16.49
C LYS A 134 -8.29 3.42 17.53
N GLU A 135 -7.58 2.29 17.53
CA GLU A 135 -6.61 1.92 18.57
C GLU A 135 -5.17 2.35 18.25
N VAL A 136 -4.84 2.58 16.98
CA VAL A 136 -3.50 3.01 16.59
C VAL A 136 -3.19 4.37 17.23
N ARG A 137 -2.03 4.46 17.89
CA ARG A 137 -1.54 5.68 18.53
C ARG A 137 -0.82 6.57 17.51
N ALA A 138 -0.28 7.69 17.96
CA ALA A 138 0.55 8.62 17.17
C ALA A 138 -0.12 9.21 15.90
N LYS A 139 -1.46 9.23 15.84
CA LYS A 139 -2.20 9.69 14.65
C LYS A 139 -1.76 11.11 14.22
N PRO A 140 -1.29 11.28 12.98
CA PRO A 140 -0.93 12.59 12.46
C PRO A 140 -2.18 13.41 12.17
N ASN A 141 -1.99 14.70 11.85
CA ASN A 141 -3.08 15.60 11.47
C ASN A 141 -3.88 15.08 10.26
N LYS A 142 -3.20 14.42 9.31
CA LYS A 142 -3.78 13.77 8.14
C LYS A 142 -3.55 12.25 8.23
N PRO A 143 -4.44 11.50 8.90
CA PRO A 143 -4.34 10.05 8.97
C PRO A 143 -4.59 9.40 7.60
N CYS A 144 -4.04 8.19 7.38
CA CYS A 144 -4.34 7.38 6.20
C CYS A 144 -5.82 6.99 6.21
N THR A 145 -6.47 7.10 5.05
CA THR A 145 -7.86 6.69 4.87
C THR A 145 -7.91 5.35 4.14
N PHE A 146 -8.76 4.41 4.59
CA PHE A 146 -8.92 3.12 3.93
C PHE A 146 -10.36 2.94 3.49
N TYR A 147 -10.60 2.93 2.18
CA TYR A 147 -11.93 2.70 1.61
C TYR A 147 -12.19 1.20 1.44
N SER A 148 -13.42 0.74 1.73
CA SER A 148 -13.78 -0.67 1.65
C SER A 148 -13.98 -1.09 0.19
N LEU A 149 -12.96 -1.72 -0.38
CA LEU A 149 -12.95 -2.22 -1.76
C LEU A 149 -13.33 -3.70 -1.85
N LYS A 150 -13.77 -4.13 -3.03
CA LYS A 150 -13.91 -5.54 -3.42
C LYS A 150 -12.61 -6.08 -4.03
N LYS A 151 -12.51 -7.41 -4.17
CA LYS A 151 -11.33 -8.06 -4.76
C LYS A 151 -11.02 -7.56 -6.17
N ASP A 152 -12.03 -7.36 -7.00
CA ASP A 152 -11.84 -6.85 -8.37
C ASP A 152 -11.38 -5.40 -8.38
N GLU A 153 -11.88 -4.57 -7.46
CA GLU A 153 -11.46 -3.18 -7.26
C GLU A 153 -10.01 -3.09 -6.75
N ILE A 154 -9.61 -3.96 -5.82
CA ILE A 154 -8.22 -4.09 -5.35
C ILE A 154 -7.29 -4.46 -6.52
N LYS A 155 -7.69 -5.40 -7.38
CA LYS A 155 -6.93 -5.77 -8.59
C LYS A 155 -6.77 -4.61 -9.57
N LYS A 156 -7.68 -3.64 -9.60
CA LYS A 156 -7.55 -2.43 -10.42
C LYS A 156 -6.60 -1.45 -9.73
N MET A 157 -6.83 -1.16 -8.44
CA MET A 157 -6.02 -0.22 -7.67
C MET A 157 -4.54 -0.60 -7.60
N ILE A 158 -4.22 -1.89 -7.44
CA ILE A 158 -2.81 -2.34 -7.37
C ILE A 158 -2.03 -2.01 -8.67
N LYS A 159 -2.70 -2.01 -9.84
CA LYS A 159 -2.08 -1.61 -11.11
C LYS A 159 -1.73 -0.13 -11.11
N LEU A 160 -2.65 0.70 -10.62
CA LEU A 160 -2.48 2.15 -10.54
C LEU A 160 -1.36 2.53 -9.57
N TYR A 161 -1.34 1.91 -8.39
CA TYR A 161 -0.28 2.11 -7.41
C TYR A 161 1.08 1.66 -7.94
N ALA A 162 1.15 0.48 -8.58
CA ALA A 162 2.39 0.01 -9.21
C ALA A 162 2.89 0.99 -10.30
N LEU A 163 1.99 1.53 -11.11
CA LEU A 163 2.34 2.56 -12.11
C LEU A 163 2.92 3.81 -11.44
N ASN A 164 2.29 4.30 -10.37
CA ASN A 164 2.79 5.45 -9.63
C ASN A 164 4.17 5.17 -9.01
N ILE A 165 4.38 3.99 -8.44
CA ILE A 165 5.68 3.57 -7.90
C ILE A 165 6.75 3.56 -8.98
N ILE A 166 6.45 2.99 -10.16
CA ILE A 166 7.39 2.95 -11.29
C ILE A 166 7.76 4.37 -11.71
N LEU A 167 6.77 5.25 -11.88
CA LEU A 167 6.97 6.64 -12.31
C LEU A 167 7.78 7.43 -11.27
N HIS A 168 7.30 7.47 -10.02
CA HIS A 168 7.95 8.18 -8.92
C HIS A 168 9.40 7.72 -8.70
N THR A 169 9.64 6.41 -8.77
CA THR A 169 10.99 5.86 -8.65
C THR A 169 11.86 6.19 -9.87
N SER A 170 11.28 6.18 -11.08
CA SER A 170 12.03 6.51 -12.29
C SER A 170 12.49 7.97 -12.31
N ASP A 171 11.64 8.90 -11.88
CA ASP A 171 11.99 10.32 -11.79
C ASP A 171 13.17 10.57 -10.84
N GLN A 172 13.31 9.75 -9.80
CA GLN A 172 14.45 9.79 -8.87
C GLN A 172 15.73 9.11 -9.41
N ILE A 173 15.64 8.26 -10.46
CA ILE A 173 16.73 7.36 -10.90
C ILE A 173 17.18 7.61 -12.36
N LEU A 174 16.46 8.42 -13.15
CA LEU A 174 16.72 8.66 -14.58
C LEU A 174 18.15 9.15 -14.92
N ASP A 175 18.88 9.74 -13.97
CA ASP A 175 20.29 10.12 -14.18
C ASP A 175 21.28 8.92 -14.13
N THR A 176 20.85 7.75 -13.63
CA THR A 176 21.77 6.65 -13.24
C THR A 176 21.62 5.37 -14.07
N TYR A 177 20.46 5.11 -14.67
CA TYR A 177 20.20 3.86 -15.41
C TYR A 177 19.91 4.11 -16.90
N ASN A 178 20.68 3.48 -17.78
CA ASN A 178 20.31 3.26 -19.19
C ASN A 178 19.14 2.25 -19.23
N VAL A 179 17.93 2.73 -18.96
CA VAL A 179 16.71 1.91 -18.98
C VAL A 179 16.45 1.51 -20.44
N ASN A 180 16.65 0.24 -20.76
CA ASN A 180 16.34 -0.28 -22.10
C ASN A 180 14.79 -0.32 -22.23
N GLU A 181 14.25 0.68 -22.94
CA GLU A 181 12.87 1.19 -22.81
C GLU A 181 11.74 0.20 -23.14
N CYS A 182 11.99 -0.86 -23.92
CA CYS A 182 10.91 -1.69 -24.47
C CYS A 182 10.37 -2.78 -23.52
N LYS A 183 11.14 -3.29 -22.55
CA LYS A 183 10.70 -4.43 -21.71
C LYS A 183 9.58 -4.04 -20.72
N TYR A 184 9.42 -2.75 -20.50
CA TYR A 184 8.56 -2.16 -19.48
C TYR A 184 7.20 -1.69 -20.00
N MET A 185 6.99 -1.74 -21.31
CA MET A 185 5.79 -1.18 -21.93
C MET A 185 4.53 -1.94 -21.53
N ASP A 186 4.63 -3.26 -21.34
CA ASP A 186 3.42 -4.06 -21.17
C ASP A 186 2.73 -3.85 -19.80
N TYR A 187 3.47 -3.65 -18.69
CA TYR A 187 2.88 -3.29 -17.39
C TYR A 187 2.34 -1.86 -17.40
N PHE A 188 3.11 -0.97 -18.03
CA PHE A 188 2.74 0.42 -18.21
C PHE A 188 1.43 0.56 -19.01
N GLU A 189 1.30 -0.18 -20.12
CA GLU A 189 0.11 -0.22 -20.96
C GLU A 189 -1.12 -0.69 -20.18
N GLU A 190 -1.01 -1.82 -19.47
CA GLU A 190 -2.14 -2.35 -18.68
C GLU A 190 -2.57 -1.38 -17.57
N ALA A 191 -1.62 -0.76 -16.87
CA ALA A 191 -1.94 0.20 -15.83
C ALA A 191 -2.50 1.52 -16.40
N LEU A 192 -2.02 1.97 -17.56
CA LEU A 192 -2.55 3.14 -18.25
C LEU A 192 -3.99 2.91 -18.75
N ILE A 193 -4.28 1.74 -19.29
CA ILE A 193 -5.65 1.35 -19.67
C ILE A 193 -6.54 1.36 -18.43
N GLU A 194 -6.09 0.80 -17.31
CA GLU A 194 -6.84 0.82 -16.04
C GLU A 194 -7.07 2.25 -15.53
N PHE A 195 -6.07 3.12 -15.67
CA PHE A 195 -6.17 4.53 -15.29
C PHE A 195 -7.25 5.24 -16.11
N MET A 196 -7.25 5.10 -17.44
CA MET A 196 -8.27 5.67 -18.32
C MET A 196 -9.67 5.13 -18.00
N ASN A 197 -9.78 3.82 -17.74
CA ASN A 197 -11.05 3.20 -17.34
C ASN A 197 -11.55 3.73 -16.00
N SER A 198 -10.65 3.97 -15.05
CA SER A 198 -10.96 4.54 -13.73
C SER A 198 -11.48 5.97 -13.84
N ILE A 199 -10.85 6.81 -14.67
CA ILE A 199 -11.34 8.17 -14.97
C ILE A 199 -12.76 8.10 -15.53
N ASN A 200 -12.99 7.26 -16.54
CA ASN A 200 -14.31 7.16 -17.18
C ASN A 200 -15.36 6.67 -16.18
N ASN A 201 -15.07 5.62 -15.42
CA ASN A 201 -16.00 5.04 -14.45
C ASN A 201 -16.35 6.03 -13.33
N CYS A 202 -15.36 6.72 -12.79
CA CYS A 202 -15.56 7.65 -11.68
C CYS A 202 -16.11 9.00 -12.11
N SER A 203 -15.96 9.40 -13.38
CA SER A 203 -16.66 10.58 -13.93
C SER A 203 -18.17 10.36 -14.03
N ILE A 204 -18.60 9.11 -14.22
CA ILE A 204 -20.02 8.75 -14.36
C ILE A 204 -20.67 8.54 -12.98
N ASN A 205 -19.94 7.96 -12.02
CA ASN A 205 -20.42 7.67 -10.65
C ASN A 205 -19.48 8.23 -9.56
N PRO A 206 -19.42 9.56 -9.37
CA PRO A 206 -18.32 10.21 -8.67
C PRO A 206 -18.26 10.05 -7.14
N SER A 207 -19.39 9.94 -6.42
CA SER A 207 -19.39 10.29 -4.99
C SER A 207 -19.93 9.25 -3.99
N SER A 208 -20.35 8.06 -4.43
CA SER A 208 -20.87 7.01 -3.54
C SER A 208 -20.13 5.68 -3.61
N ASN A 209 -19.11 5.56 -4.46
CA ASN A 209 -18.34 4.34 -4.60
C ASN A 209 -16.97 4.47 -3.91
N ASN A 210 -16.69 3.59 -2.95
CA ASN A 210 -15.41 3.47 -2.26
C ASN A 210 -14.22 3.37 -3.22
N TYR A 211 -14.39 2.71 -4.38
CA TYR A 211 -13.37 2.66 -5.42
C TYR A 211 -12.99 4.04 -5.95
N CYS A 212 -13.99 4.89 -6.21
CA CYS A 212 -13.74 6.23 -6.75
C CYS A 212 -13.14 7.17 -5.71
N SER A 213 -13.51 7.01 -4.44
CA SER A 213 -12.85 7.74 -3.36
C SER A 213 -11.38 7.35 -3.21
N GLU A 214 -11.07 6.06 -3.31
CA GLU A 214 -9.68 5.57 -3.31
C GLU A 214 -8.91 6.08 -4.54
N PHE A 215 -9.54 6.07 -5.72
CA PHE A 215 -8.94 6.59 -6.95
C PHE A 215 -8.71 8.11 -6.89
N GLU A 216 -9.63 8.88 -6.29
CA GLU A 216 -9.45 10.32 -6.09
C GLU A 216 -8.29 10.63 -5.15
N GLU A 217 -8.14 9.86 -4.06
CA GLU A 217 -6.98 9.97 -3.17
C GLU A 217 -5.68 9.66 -3.92
N PHE A 218 -5.65 8.59 -4.71
CA PHE A 218 -4.53 8.25 -5.60
C PHE A 218 -4.17 9.40 -6.56
N LEU A 219 -5.17 10.03 -7.20
CA LEU A 219 -4.94 11.15 -8.10
C LEU A 219 -4.35 12.37 -7.40
N ASN A 220 -4.69 12.61 -6.14
CA ASN A 220 -4.13 13.73 -5.39
C ASN A 220 -2.66 13.50 -5.07
N VAL A 221 -2.26 12.27 -4.79
CA VAL A 221 -0.84 11.90 -4.62
C VAL A 221 -0.05 12.09 -5.92
N CYS A 222 -0.65 11.83 -7.08
CA CYS A 222 0.03 11.97 -8.38
C CYS A 222 0.18 13.41 -8.90
N LYS A 223 -0.48 14.39 -8.25
CA LYS A 223 -0.51 15.80 -8.70
C LYS A 223 0.52 16.68 -8.00
N ASP A 224 1.00 16.23 -6.85
CA ASP A 224 2.00 16.91 -6.03
C ASP A 224 3.40 16.50 -6.47
#